data_AF-A0A7W0RXP7-F1
#
_entry.id   AF-A0A7W0RXP7-F1
#
_cell.length_a   1.000
_cell.length_b   1.000
_cell.length_c   1.000
_cell.angle_alpha   90.00
_cell.angle_beta   90.00
_cell.angle_gamma   90.00
#
_symmetry.space_group_name_H-M   'P 1'
#
loop_
_entity.id
_entity.type
_entity.pdbx_description
1 polymer ?
#
loop_
_entity_poly.entity_id
_entity_poly.type
_entity_poly.pdbx_seq_one_letter_code
_entity_poly.pdbx_strand_id
1 'polypeptide(L)'
;MASASPALNAARIRRTTSTFSDDIAGPVSLRGGGVRLHSGPGRSALRRPARGRHGTCAGRTCGRAPLPSLGDVDEFGAIVLAGGRSSRMGTPKAGLEWHGSTLLRRAVGLVGRTVDVPVVVVRAAGQELPALPACVEIVQDAHEGRGPLAGIAAGLAVLAGRAETAFVTSTDAPLLHPAFVHHVVRALDGEHDVAVPEAHGHRHPLAAAYRTALAPVVGELVAGRRLRTAALLERCRPQRLDDRALLADPAIAALDPELDSLLNLNEPADYEAARARPAPVVSVRCSGALRREGNPLAARAATLAHTAAAVKLVLDEHVLVTLNGEAIAPDPEVPLATGDAVAFLTAGAGR
;
A
#
# COMPACT_ATOMS: atom_id res chain seq x y z
N MET A 1 42.26 31.95 11.16
CA MET A 1 42.09 32.06 9.70
C MET A 1 41.44 30.76 9.26
N ALA A 2 40.16 30.66 8.86
CA ALA A 2 39.46 31.37 7.77
C ALA A 2 40.22 31.20 6.43
N SER A 3 39.65 30.76 5.31
CA SER A 3 38.29 30.25 4.96
C SER A 3 38.43 29.32 3.71
N ALA A 4 37.43 28.72 3.05
CA ALA A 4 35.96 28.81 3.07
C ALA A 4 35.32 27.49 2.54
N SER A 5 33.98 27.43 2.46
CA SER A 5 33.24 26.46 1.62
C SER A 5 32.87 27.08 0.25
N PRO A 6 32.49 26.27 -0.75
CA PRO A 6 31.61 26.69 -1.82
C PRO A 6 30.23 26.02 -1.70
N ALA A 7 29.21 26.81 -1.41
CA ALA A 7 27.82 26.46 -1.70
C ALA A 7 27.39 27.21 -2.97
N LEU A 8 26.57 26.55 -3.81
CA LEU A 8 25.66 27.05 -4.86
C LEU A 8 25.21 25.80 -5.65
N ASN A 9 23.98 25.65 -6.13
CA ASN A 9 23.18 26.69 -6.77
C ASN A 9 21.67 26.47 -6.57
N ALA A 10 20.91 27.51 -6.23
CA ALA A 10 19.46 27.44 -6.03
C ALA A 10 18.70 27.79 -7.32
N ALA A 11 17.91 26.85 -7.84
CA ALA A 11 17.15 27.03 -9.08
C ALA A 11 15.85 27.82 -8.88
N ARG A 12 15.88 29.05 -9.39
CA ARG A 12 14.84 30.09 -9.39
C ARG A 12 13.42 29.63 -9.74
N ILE A 13 12.46 29.83 -8.82
CA ILE A 13 11.02 29.73 -9.08
C ILE A 13 10.60 30.77 -10.13
N ARG A 14 9.89 30.36 -11.19
CA ARG A 14 9.14 31.27 -12.07
C ARG A 14 7.65 31.18 -11.74
N ARG A 15 7.05 32.30 -11.33
CA ARG A 15 5.59 32.45 -11.28
C ARG A 15 5.09 32.77 -12.68
N THR A 16 4.17 31.97 -13.22
CA THR A 16 3.38 32.34 -14.40
C THR A 16 1.93 32.52 -13.99
N THR A 17 1.51 33.77 -13.88
CA THR A 17 0.11 34.17 -13.77
C THR A 17 -0.55 34.05 -15.15
N SER A 18 -1.52 33.15 -15.31
CA SER A 18 -2.43 33.16 -16.45
C SER A 18 -3.81 33.60 -15.97
N THR A 19 -4.15 34.85 -16.26
CA THR A 19 -5.52 35.38 -16.19
C THR A 19 -6.43 34.58 -17.13
N PHE A 20 -7.59 34.17 -16.65
CA PHE A 20 -8.69 33.70 -17.49
C PHE A 20 -9.89 34.60 -17.19
N SER A 21 -10.50 35.14 -18.24
CA SER A 21 -11.51 36.21 -18.13
C SER A 21 -12.90 35.69 -17.79
N ASP A 22 -13.64 36.48 -17.02
CA ASP A 22 -15.11 36.39 -16.91
C ASP A 22 -15.81 37.01 -18.14
N ASP A 23 -17.00 36.50 -18.45
CA ASP A 23 -18.17 37.11 -19.16
C ASP A 23 -18.98 35.98 -19.87
N ILE A 24 -20.33 35.94 -19.96
CA ILE A 24 -21.42 36.80 -19.47
C ILE A 24 -22.76 35.99 -19.44
N ALA A 25 -23.71 36.37 -18.57
CA ALA A 25 -25.15 36.01 -18.55
C ALA A 25 -25.55 34.51 -18.37
N GLY A 26 -26.73 34.16 -17.81
CA GLY A 26 -27.84 34.94 -17.24
C GLY A 26 -28.90 33.98 -16.62
N PRO A 27 -29.84 34.43 -15.77
CA PRO A 27 -30.55 33.56 -14.84
C PRO A 27 -31.91 33.02 -15.33
N VAL A 28 -32.31 31.85 -14.83
CA VAL A 28 -33.72 31.40 -14.80
C VAL A 28 -34.04 30.85 -13.41
N SER A 29 -35.18 31.26 -12.86
CA SER A 29 -35.70 30.86 -11.56
C SER A 29 -37.15 30.44 -11.71
N LEU A 30 -37.59 29.39 -10.99
CA LEU A 30 -38.68 29.45 -10.00
C LEU A 30 -39.34 28.09 -9.70
N ARG A 31 -39.81 28.00 -8.44
CA ARG A 31 -40.78 27.04 -7.87
C ARG A 31 -40.27 25.58 -7.69
N GLY A 32 -40.58 24.89 -6.58
CA GLY A 32 -41.31 25.32 -5.38
C GLY A 32 -42.31 24.27 -4.89
N GLY A 33 -41.98 23.58 -3.80
CA GLY A 33 -42.81 22.55 -3.17
C GLY A 33 -41.93 21.53 -2.43
N GLY A 34 -42.00 21.36 -1.11
CA GLY A 34 -42.85 22.00 -0.11
C GLY A 34 -43.82 21.04 0.57
N VAL A 35 -43.31 20.01 1.24
CA VAL A 35 -44.09 19.19 2.19
C VAL A 35 -43.35 19.15 3.52
N ARG A 36 -44.09 19.31 4.63
CA ARG A 36 -43.57 19.38 6.00
C ARG A 36 -43.83 18.09 6.76
N LEU A 37 -42.81 17.70 7.54
CA LEU A 37 -42.86 17.18 8.92
C LEU A 37 -43.91 16.10 9.26
N HIS A 38 -43.42 14.97 9.79
CA HIS A 38 -43.94 14.42 11.04
C HIS A 38 -42.74 14.00 11.92
N SER A 39 -42.80 14.38 13.20
CA SER A 39 -41.81 14.05 14.23
C SER A 39 -42.47 13.21 15.32
N GLY A 40 -41.77 12.19 15.82
CA GLY A 40 -42.27 11.31 16.87
C GLY A 40 -41.15 10.36 17.36
N PRO A 41 -40.85 10.30 18.67
CA PRO A 41 -39.66 9.60 19.16
C PRO A 41 -39.91 8.12 19.48
N GLY A 42 -39.00 7.24 19.05
CA GLY A 42 -39.02 5.81 19.37
C GLY A 42 -37.69 5.34 19.96
N ARG A 43 -37.52 5.45 21.29
CA ARG A 43 -36.41 4.78 21.98
C ARG A 43 -36.65 3.27 21.97
N SER A 44 -35.77 2.48 21.35
CA SER A 44 -35.62 1.07 21.70
C SER A 44 -34.14 0.67 21.71
N ALA A 45 -33.68 0.18 22.85
CA ALA A 45 -32.34 -0.37 22.99
C ALA A 45 -32.36 -1.82 22.48
N LEU A 46 -31.89 -2.05 21.24
CA LEU A 46 -31.79 -3.39 20.68
C LEU A 46 -30.41 -3.99 20.97
N ARG A 47 -30.46 -5.10 21.70
CA ARG A 47 -29.30 -5.89 22.16
C ARG A 47 -28.44 -6.37 21.00
N ARG A 48 -27.13 -6.48 21.23
CA ARG A 48 -26.18 -7.20 20.38
C ARG A 48 -26.73 -8.61 20.07
N PRO A 49 -26.95 -8.99 18.80
CA PRO A 49 -27.20 -10.39 18.46
C PRO A 49 -25.91 -11.20 18.64
N ALA A 50 -26.03 -12.44 19.08
CA ALA A 50 -24.90 -13.33 19.30
C ALA A 50 -24.24 -13.73 17.97
N ARG A 51 -22.93 -14.01 17.99
CA ARG A 51 -22.15 -14.48 16.84
C ARG A 51 -22.79 -15.74 16.24
N GLY A 52 -23.41 -15.60 15.06
CA GLY A 52 -23.92 -16.72 14.28
C GLY A 52 -22.78 -17.54 13.71
N ARG A 53 -22.85 -18.87 13.84
CA ARG A 53 -21.87 -19.79 13.24
C ARG A 53 -22.13 -19.86 11.74
N HIS A 54 -21.20 -19.36 10.92
CA HIS A 54 -21.25 -19.58 9.47
C HIS A 54 -20.93 -21.05 9.14
N GLY A 55 -21.67 -21.60 8.17
CA GLY A 55 -21.58 -22.99 7.77
C GLY A 55 -20.25 -23.33 7.09
N THR A 56 -19.80 -24.57 7.29
CA THR A 56 -18.57 -25.11 6.70
C THR A 56 -18.77 -25.44 5.22
N CYS A 57 -18.13 -24.69 4.33
CA CYS A 57 -17.86 -25.16 2.97
C CYS A 57 -16.50 -25.88 2.94
N ALA A 58 -16.49 -27.14 2.54
CA ALA A 58 -15.28 -27.95 2.45
C ALA A 58 -14.45 -27.60 1.20
N GLY A 59 -13.20 -27.18 1.39
CA GLY A 59 -12.32 -26.83 0.27
C GLY A 59 -10.98 -26.24 0.68
N ARG A 60 -10.06 -27.09 1.18
CA ARG A 60 -8.63 -26.76 1.46
C ARG A 60 -8.40 -25.44 2.21
N THR A 61 -8.54 -25.48 3.54
CA THR A 61 -7.97 -24.48 4.42
C THR A 61 -6.43 -24.48 4.33
N CYS A 62 -5.85 -23.39 3.83
CA CYS A 62 -4.44 -23.08 4.08
C CYS A 62 -4.27 -22.76 5.56
N GLY A 63 -3.77 -23.73 6.34
CA GLY A 63 -3.54 -23.54 7.78
C GLY A 63 -2.36 -22.61 8.04
N ARG A 64 -2.64 -21.31 8.22
CA ARG A 64 -1.66 -20.35 8.72
C ARG A 64 -1.41 -20.64 10.21
N ALA A 65 -0.15 -20.89 10.58
CA ALA A 65 0.24 -21.00 11.98
C ALA A 65 0.34 -19.57 12.58
N PRO A 66 0.02 -19.36 13.87
CA PRO A 66 0.13 -18.03 14.47
C PRO A 66 1.59 -17.56 14.54
N LEU A 67 1.83 -16.30 14.22
CA LEU A 67 3.10 -15.63 14.49
C LEU A 67 3.39 -15.62 16.01
N PRO A 68 4.66 -15.63 16.44
CA PRO A 68 4.98 -15.28 17.82
C PRO A 68 4.48 -13.85 18.11
N SER A 69 3.79 -13.68 19.23
CA SER A 69 2.93 -12.52 19.50
C SER A 69 3.68 -11.20 19.58
N LEU A 70 3.79 -10.52 18.44
CA LEU A 70 3.83 -9.05 18.37
C LEU A 70 2.45 -8.57 18.82
N GLY A 71 2.37 -8.03 20.03
CA GLY A 71 1.10 -7.87 20.76
C GLY A 71 0.00 -7.11 20.02
N ASP A 72 -1.21 -7.66 20.11
CA ASP A 72 -2.53 -7.12 19.71
C ASP A 72 -2.48 -5.96 18.70
N VAL A 73 -2.14 -6.30 17.45
CA VAL A 73 -2.57 -5.51 16.30
C VAL A 73 -3.91 -6.05 15.83
N ASP A 74 -4.94 -5.21 15.88
CA ASP A 74 -6.22 -5.51 15.26
C ASP A 74 -6.04 -5.76 13.76
N GLU A 75 -6.80 -6.72 13.24
CA GLU A 75 -6.72 -7.19 11.86
C GLU A 75 -6.89 -6.00 10.88
N PHE A 76 -5.84 -5.71 10.09
CA PHE A 76 -5.82 -4.57 9.17
C PHE A 76 -5.72 -5.01 7.71
N GLY A 77 -6.34 -4.22 6.82
CA GLY A 77 -6.30 -4.44 5.38
C GLY A 77 -5.37 -3.50 4.65
N ALA A 78 -5.21 -3.72 3.35
CA ALA A 78 -4.45 -2.84 2.47
C ALA A 78 -5.27 -2.47 1.23
N ILE A 79 -5.15 -1.21 0.80
CA ILE A 79 -5.75 -0.66 -0.41
C ILE A 79 -4.61 -0.21 -1.33
N VAL A 80 -4.54 -0.79 -2.52
CA VAL A 80 -3.55 -0.40 -3.56
C VAL A 80 -4.28 0.29 -4.70
N LEU A 81 -4.02 1.57 -4.89
CA LEU A 81 -4.57 2.37 -5.98
C LEU A 81 -3.77 2.10 -7.27
N ALA A 82 -4.37 1.33 -8.17
CA ALA A 82 -3.87 1.06 -9.52
C ALA A 82 -4.44 2.04 -10.56
N GLY A 83 -5.48 2.81 -10.21
CA GLY A 83 -6.14 3.77 -11.08
C GLY A 83 -5.32 5.02 -11.38
N GLY A 84 -5.24 5.39 -12.66
CA GLY A 84 -4.67 6.67 -13.09
C GLY A 84 -4.15 6.65 -14.54
N ARG A 85 -4.54 7.68 -15.31
CA ARG A 85 -4.18 7.80 -16.75
C ARG A 85 -2.68 7.90 -17.04
N SER A 86 -1.83 8.06 -16.01
CA SER A 86 -0.37 7.98 -16.09
C SER A 86 0.24 8.84 -17.21
N SER A 87 -0.37 9.99 -17.52
CA SER A 87 -0.20 10.71 -18.79
C SER A 87 1.21 11.29 -19.03
N ARG A 88 2.05 11.34 -18.00
CA ARG A 88 3.47 11.73 -18.10
C ARG A 88 4.40 10.55 -18.42
N MET A 89 4.00 9.33 -18.06
CA MET A 89 4.73 8.08 -18.33
C MET A 89 4.36 7.45 -19.69
N GLY A 90 3.33 7.97 -20.36
CA GLY A 90 2.83 7.45 -21.65
C GLY A 90 2.14 6.08 -21.59
N THR A 91 2.34 5.31 -20.52
CA THR A 91 1.79 3.98 -20.29
C THR A 91 1.20 3.87 -18.87
N PRO A 92 0.22 2.98 -18.61
CA PRO A 92 -0.35 2.79 -17.28
C PRO A 92 0.72 2.31 -16.27
N LYS A 93 1.03 3.11 -15.23
CA LYS A 93 2.08 2.81 -14.24
C LYS A 93 1.98 1.38 -13.69
N ALA A 94 0.76 0.91 -13.42
CA ALA A 94 0.49 -0.43 -12.89
C ALA A 94 1.17 -1.58 -13.66
N GLY A 95 1.29 -1.46 -14.99
CA GLY A 95 1.89 -2.47 -15.86
C GLY A 95 3.37 -2.24 -16.21
N LEU A 96 4.02 -1.19 -15.67
CA LEU A 96 5.45 -0.96 -15.90
C LEU A 96 6.28 -2.09 -15.28
N GLU A 97 7.31 -2.50 -16.01
CA GLU A 97 8.27 -3.53 -15.59
C GLU A 97 9.00 -3.10 -14.32
N TRP A 98 9.23 -4.05 -13.41
CA TRP A 98 10.03 -3.81 -12.22
C TRP A 98 10.76 -5.07 -11.77
N HIS A 99 12.03 -5.18 -12.18
CA HIS A 99 12.94 -6.29 -11.89
C HIS A 99 12.29 -7.68 -12.05
N GLY A 100 11.78 -7.97 -13.25
CA GLY A 100 11.15 -9.24 -13.60
C GLY A 100 9.71 -9.40 -13.14
N SER A 101 9.06 -8.32 -12.68
CA SER A 101 7.64 -8.27 -12.34
C SER A 101 7.04 -6.92 -12.80
N THR A 102 5.93 -6.47 -12.19
CA THR A 102 5.30 -5.16 -12.45
C THR A 102 5.22 -4.29 -11.21
N LEU A 103 5.14 -2.96 -11.39
CA LEU A 103 4.93 -2.02 -10.28
C LEU A 103 3.69 -2.37 -9.44
N LEU A 104 2.58 -2.79 -10.06
CA LEU A 104 1.38 -3.20 -9.32
C LEU A 104 1.61 -4.47 -8.50
N ARG A 105 2.18 -5.52 -9.11
CA ARG A 105 2.42 -6.77 -8.38
C ARG A 105 3.44 -6.57 -7.26
N ARG A 106 4.43 -5.70 -7.45
CA ARG A 106 5.35 -5.30 -6.38
C ARG A 106 4.63 -4.61 -5.23
N ALA A 107 3.84 -3.57 -5.49
CA ALA A 107 3.09 -2.88 -4.44
C ALA A 107 2.16 -3.85 -3.67
N VAL A 108 1.38 -4.66 -4.40
CA VAL A 108 0.46 -5.67 -3.85
C VAL A 108 1.20 -6.73 -3.05
N GLY A 109 2.31 -7.27 -3.55
CA GLY A 109 3.09 -8.29 -2.86
C GLY A 109 3.83 -7.76 -1.63
N LEU A 110 4.25 -6.50 -1.62
CA LEU A 110 4.88 -5.88 -0.45
C LEU A 110 3.87 -5.68 0.69
N VAL A 111 2.69 -5.11 0.41
CA VAL A 111 1.64 -4.92 1.43
C VAL A 111 0.90 -6.21 1.79
N GLY A 112 0.77 -7.15 0.85
CA GLY A 112 0.14 -8.46 1.08
C GLY A 112 0.87 -9.33 2.12
N ARG A 113 2.16 -9.06 2.36
CA ARG A 113 2.95 -9.68 3.45
C ARG A 113 2.69 -9.08 4.83
N THR A 114 1.95 -7.97 4.91
CA THR A 114 1.72 -7.24 6.17
C THR A 114 0.31 -7.39 6.72
N VAL A 115 -0.62 -7.91 5.92
CA VAL A 115 -2.06 -7.97 6.22
C VAL A 115 -2.55 -9.41 6.41
N ASP A 116 -3.67 -9.56 7.10
CA ASP A 116 -4.36 -10.83 7.29
C ASP A 116 -5.61 -10.97 6.40
N VAL A 117 -6.24 -9.85 6.03
CA VAL A 117 -7.34 -9.79 5.06
C VAL A 117 -6.83 -9.58 3.61
N PRO A 118 -7.61 -9.94 2.57
CA PRO A 118 -7.26 -9.69 1.18
C PRO A 118 -6.86 -8.24 0.88
N VAL A 119 -5.82 -8.07 0.07
CA VAL A 119 -5.44 -6.75 -0.47
C VAL A 119 -6.50 -6.30 -1.47
N VAL A 120 -7.03 -5.08 -1.29
CA VAL A 120 -8.00 -4.48 -2.21
C VAL A 120 -7.27 -3.63 -3.25
N VAL A 121 -7.28 -4.08 -4.51
CA VAL A 121 -6.72 -3.31 -5.63
C VAL A 121 -7.83 -2.51 -6.29
N VAL A 122 -7.69 -1.19 -6.31
CA VAL A 122 -8.68 -0.29 -6.92
C VAL A 122 -8.19 0.22 -8.27
N ARG A 123 -8.88 -0.18 -9.34
CA ARG A 123 -8.59 0.20 -10.74
C ARG A 123 -9.59 1.20 -11.30
N ALA A 124 -9.19 1.92 -12.35
CA ALA A 124 -10.14 2.71 -13.14
C ALA A 124 -11.11 1.82 -13.94
N ALA A 125 -12.25 2.38 -14.35
CA ALA A 125 -13.19 1.70 -15.23
C ALA A 125 -12.52 1.30 -16.55
N GLY A 126 -12.74 0.05 -16.98
CA GLY A 126 -12.14 -0.48 -18.23
C GLY A 126 -10.62 -0.69 -18.21
N GLN A 127 -9.92 -0.34 -17.12
CA GLN A 127 -8.47 -0.53 -17.03
C GLN A 127 -8.09 -2.01 -16.92
N GLU A 128 -7.31 -2.50 -17.88
CA GLU A 128 -6.66 -3.80 -17.76
C GLU A 128 -5.54 -3.75 -16.71
N LEU A 129 -5.39 -4.84 -15.94
CA LEU A 129 -4.34 -5.00 -14.94
C LEU A 129 -3.44 -6.17 -15.33
N PRO A 130 -2.14 -6.14 -14.99
CA PRO A 130 -1.30 -7.33 -15.07
C PRO A 130 -1.81 -8.43 -14.12
N ALA A 131 -1.32 -9.66 -14.31
CA ALA A 131 -1.69 -10.79 -13.47
C ALA A 131 -1.35 -10.54 -11.98
N LEU A 132 -2.26 -10.94 -11.10
CA LEU A 132 -2.15 -10.77 -9.65
C LEU A 132 -2.41 -12.10 -8.92
N PRO A 133 -1.88 -12.26 -7.69
CA PRO A 133 -2.20 -13.40 -6.84
C PRO A 133 -3.71 -13.54 -6.57
N ALA A 134 -4.19 -14.78 -6.43
CA ALA A 134 -5.61 -15.08 -6.23
C ALA A 134 -6.20 -14.56 -4.90
N CYS A 135 -5.37 -14.12 -3.95
CA CYS A 135 -5.76 -13.53 -2.67
C CYS A 135 -6.03 -12.01 -2.73
N VAL A 136 -6.19 -11.45 -3.93
CA VAL A 136 -6.40 -10.02 -4.17
C VAL A 136 -7.83 -9.76 -4.62
N GLU A 137 -8.53 -8.82 -3.96
CA GLU A 137 -9.86 -8.39 -4.37
C GLU A 137 -9.75 -7.15 -5.27
N ILE A 138 -10.15 -7.29 -6.54
CA ILE A 138 -10.08 -6.20 -7.52
C ILE A 138 -11.41 -5.45 -7.54
N VAL A 139 -11.35 -4.16 -7.21
CA VAL A 139 -12.49 -3.24 -7.16
C VAL A 139 -12.35 -2.22 -8.27
N GLN A 140 -13.45 -1.86 -8.91
CA GLN A 140 -13.49 -0.80 -9.92
C GLN A 140 -13.96 0.51 -9.29
N ASP A 141 -13.21 1.59 -9.46
CA ASP A 141 -13.72 2.94 -9.22
C ASP A 141 -14.84 3.24 -10.22
N ALA A 142 -16.05 3.43 -9.72
CA ALA A 142 -17.23 3.74 -10.53
C ALA A 142 -17.15 5.10 -11.23
N HIS A 143 -16.21 5.97 -10.86
CA HIS A 143 -16.10 7.33 -11.35
C HIS A 143 -14.67 7.69 -11.79
N GLU A 144 -14.32 7.29 -13.02
CA GLU A 144 -13.01 7.60 -13.60
C GLU A 144 -12.66 9.10 -13.51
N GLY A 145 -11.37 9.38 -13.27
CA GLY A 145 -10.83 10.74 -13.28
C GLY A 145 -11.11 11.55 -12.01
N ARG A 146 -11.74 10.95 -10.99
CA ARG A 146 -12.02 11.63 -9.71
C ARG A 146 -10.85 11.65 -8.70
N GLY A 147 -9.66 11.27 -9.13
CA GLY A 147 -8.43 11.34 -8.32
C GLY A 147 -8.38 10.29 -7.19
N PRO A 148 -7.30 10.29 -6.39
CA PRO A 148 -7.04 9.21 -5.43
C PRO A 148 -8.13 9.05 -4.36
N LEU A 149 -8.86 10.11 -4.01
CA LEU A 149 -9.89 10.05 -2.98
C LEU A 149 -11.08 9.15 -3.36
N ALA A 150 -11.43 9.05 -4.65
CA ALA A 150 -12.46 8.13 -5.12
C ALA A 150 -12.00 6.67 -5.00
N GLY A 151 -10.72 6.40 -5.30
CA GLY A 151 -10.11 5.10 -5.07
C GLY A 151 -10.08 4.71 -3.58
N ILE A 152 -9.73 5.65 -2.70
CA ILE A 152 -9.79 5.45 -1.23
C ILE A 152 -11.23 5.13 -0.80
N ALA A 153 -12.24 5.85 -1.31
CA ALA A 153 -13.64 5.60 -0.99
C ALA A 153 -14.06 4.16 -1.32
N ALA A 154 -13.72 3.70 -2.53
CA ALA A 154 -14.04 2.35 -2.99
C ALA A 154 -13.32 1.26 -2.16
N GLY A 155 -12.04 1.46 -1.86
CA GLY A 155 -11.26 0.53 -1.03
C GLY A 155 -11.76 0.44 0.41
N LEU A 156 -11.99 1.59 1.06
CA LEU A 156 -12.51 1.62 2.44
C LEU A 156 -13.93 1.04 2.53
N ALA A 157 -14.77 1.25 1.53
CA ALA A 157 -16.12 0.67 1.50
C ALA A 157 -16.12 -0.86 1.44
N VAL A 158 -15.09 -1.48 0.84
CA VAL A 158 -14.93 -2.95 0.80
C VAL A 158 -14.33 -3.50 2.09
N LEU A 159 -13.40 -2.79 2.71
CA LEU A 159 -12.79 -3.19 3.99
C LEU A 159 -13.66 -2.86 5.22
N ALA A 160 -14.65 -1.98 5.09
CA ALA A 160 -15.59 -1.65 6.17
C ALA A 160 -16.31 -2.91 6.69
N GLY A 161 -16.14 -3.20 7.98
CA GLY A 161 -16.68 -4.40 8.62
C GLY A 161 -15.88 -5.68 8.38
N ARG A 162 -14.74 -5.61 7.66
CA ARG A 162 -13.75 -6.70 7.53
C ARG A 162 -12.46 -6.42 8.30
N ALA A 163 -12.06 -5.15 8.37
CA ALA A 163 -10.91 -4.66 9.12
C ALA A 163 -11.27 -3.32 9.77
N GLU A 164 -10.66 -2.96 10.91
CA GLU A 164 -10.87 -1.64 11.55
C GLU A 164 -9.99 -0.55 10.91
N THR A 165 -8.83 -0.96 10.39
CA THR A 165 -7.81 -0.10 9.81
C THR A 165 -7.43 -0.60 8.41
N ALA A 166 -7.11 0.32 7.51
CA ALA A 166 -6.58 0.04 6.18
C ALA A 166 -5.34 0.89 5.89
N PHE A 167 -4.25 0.26 5.46
CA PHE A 167 -3.12 0.98 4.86
C PHE A 167 -3.42 1.31 3.40
N VAL A 168 -3.27 2.57 3.01
CA VAL A 168 -3.50 3.02 1.62
C VAL A 168 -2.16 3.30 0.95
N THR A 169 -1.96 2.70 -0.23
CA THR A 169 -0.83 3.01 -1.11
C THR A 169 -1.19 3.00 -2.59
N SER A 170 -0.23 3.28 -3.46
CA SER A 170 -0.37 3.38 -4.91
C SER A 170 0.84 2.77 -5.63
N THR A 171 0.67 2.46 -6.91
CA THR A 171 1.72 1.78 -7.72
C THR A 171 2.99 2.60 -7.98
N ASP A 172 3.04 3.87 -7.54
CA ASP A 172 4.19 4.76 -7.71
C ASP A 172 5.16 4.78 -6.53
N ALA A 173 4.91 4.04 -5.45
CA ALA A 173 5.84 3.87 -4.33
C ALA A 173 6.50 2.46 -4.32
N PRO A 174 7.31 2.05 -5.32
CA PRO A 174 7.88 0.71 -5.36
C PRO A 174 8.96 0.46 -4.29
N LEU A 175 9.50 1.50 -3.66
CA LEU A 175 10.49 1.35 -2.60
C LEU A 175 9.85 1.09 -1.22
N LEU A 176 8.52 1.05 -1.14
CA LEU A 176 7.76 0.75 0.08
C LEU A 176 8.28 -0.46 0.86
N HIS A 177 8.58 -0.24 2.13
CA HIS A 177 9.08 -1.28 3.03
C HIS A 177 7.96 -1.89 3.89
N PRO A 178 7.87 -3.23 4.09
CA PRO A 178 6.87 -3.84 4.98
C PRO A 178 6.93 -3.31 6.42
N ALA A 179 8.14 -3.07 6.94
CA ALA A 179 8.31 -2.47 8.26
C ALA A 179 7.68 -1.06 8.34
N PHE A 180 7.76 -0.27 7.26
CA PHE A 180 7.12 1.05 7.16
C PHE A 180 5.60 0.94 7.23
N VAL A 181 5.01 -0.01 6.49
CA VAL A 181 3.57 -0.30 6.55
C VAL A 181 3.13 -0.65 7.97
N HIS A 182 3.83 -1.60 8.63
CA HIS A 182 3.53 -1.98 10.00
C HIS A 182 3.69 -0.80 10.99
N HIS A 183 4.75 0.00 10.86
CA HIS A 183 4.98 1.15 11.74
C HIS A 183 3.84 2.18 11.62
N VAL A 184 3.48 2.59 10.40
CA VAL A 184 2.42 3.58 10.17
C VAL A 184 1.05 3.08 10.63
N VAL A 185 0.75 1.79 10.45
CA VAL A 185 -0.50 1.19 10.95
C VAL A 185 -0.52 1.12 12.48
N ARG A 186 0.59 0.70 13.11
CA ARG A 186 0.69 0.60 14.58
C ARG A 186 0.73 1.95 15.29
N ALA A 187 1.13 3.01 14.59
CA ALA A 187 1.07 4.36 15.12
C ALA A 187 -0.37 4.86 15.32
N LEU A 188 -1.33 4.38 14.52
CA LEU A 188 -2.74 4.80 14.54
C LEU A 188 -3.45 4.39 15.84
N ASP A 189 -3.42 5.30 16.82
CA ASP A 189 -4.08 5.13 18.11
C ASP A 189 -5.62 5.21 18.03
N GLY A 190 -6.30 5.08 19.17
CA GLY A 190 -7.76 5.13 19.29
C GLY A 190 -8.38 6.54 19.23
N GLU A 191 -7.58 7.61 19.25
CA GLU A 191 -8.04 9.01 19.22
C GLU A 191 -8.03 9.62 17.81
N HIS A 192 -7.26 9.03 16.89
CA HIS A 192 -7.05 9.50 15.53
C HIS A 192 -7.72 8.62 14.47
N ASP A 193 -8.14 9.26 13.37
CA ASP A 193 -8.80 8.60 12.25
C ASP A 193 -7.81 8.18 11.15
N VAL A 194 -6.67 8.87 11.06
CA VAL A 194 -5.65 8.70 10.02
C VAL A 194 -4.25 8.90 10.62
N ALA A 195 -3.34 7.96 10.41
CA ALA A 195 -1.91 8.15 10.65
C ALA A 195 -1.23 8.46 9.31
N VAL A 196 -0.82 9.72 9.14
CA VAL A 196 -0.26 10.23 7.88
C VAL A 196 1.21 10.62 8.05
N PRO A 197 2.13 9.96 7.32
CA PRO A 197 3.51 10.40 7.23
C PRO A 197 3.63 11.81 6.64
N GLU A 198 4.47 12.63 7.25
CA GLU A 198 4.86 13.95 6.77
C GLU A 198 6.39 14.05 6.77
N ALA A 199 7.04 13.50 5.74
CA ALA A 199 8.49 13.47 5.59
C ALA A 199 8.97 14.53 4.59
N HIS A 200 10.18 15.03 4.78
CA HIS A 200 10.84 15.99 3.86
C HIS A 200 9.98 17.24 3.52
N GLY A 201 9.07 17.62 4.43
CA GLY A 201 8.14 18.74 4.24
C GLY A 201 6.88 18.45 3.40
N HIS A 202 6.60 17.18 3.07
CA HIS A 202 5.45 16.75 2.28
C HIS A 202 4.59 15.73 3.03
N ARG A 203 3.26 15.79 2.87
CA ARG A 203 2.33 14.78 3.40
C ARG A 203 2.13 13.65 2.40
N HIS A 204 2.16 12.41 2.88
CA HIS A 204 2.01 11.20 2.06
C HIS A 204 0.69 10.47 2.38
N PRO A 205 -0.47 10.98 1.90
CA PRO A 205 -1.77 10.31 2.11
C PRO A 205 -1.93 8.99 1.33
N LEU A 206 -0.96 8.63 0.47
CA LEU A 206 -0.87 7.34 -0.21
C LEU A 206 0.29 6.49 0.34
N ALA A 207 0.63 6.70 1.61
CA ALA A 207 1.47 5.82 2.41
C ALA A 207 0.99 5.86 3.89
N ALA A 208 -0.33 5.92 4.08
CA ALA A 208 -0.97 6.28 5.34
C ALA A 208 -1.98 5.23 5.79
N ALA A 209 -2.17 5.09 7.10
CA ALA A 209 -3.18 4.22 7.69
C ALA A 209 -4.47 5.01 7.96
N TYR A 210 -5.62 4.43 7.63
CA TYR A 210 -6.95 5.04 7.74
C TYR A 210 -7.89 4.12 8.50
N ARG A 211 -8.71 4.66 9.41
CA ARG A 211 -9.85 3.92 9.98
C ARG A 211 -10.87 3.62 8.87
N THR A 212 -11.33 2.37 8.75
CA THR A 212 -12.34 1.99 7.75
C THR A 212 -13.69 2.65 8.00
N ALA A 213 -13.95 3.06 9.25
CA ALA A 213 -15.07 3.91 9.66
C ALA A 213 -15.16 5.26 8.91
N LEU A 214 -14.08 5.72 8.26
CA LEU A 214 -14.10 6.90 7.41
C LEU A 214 -14.87 6.71 6.08
N ALA A 215 -15.18 5.48 5.66
CA ALA A 215 -15.80 5.20 4.36
C ALA A 215 -17.02 6.11 4.03
N PRO A 216 -17.97 6.40 4.94
CA PRO A 216 -19.07 7.32 4.68
C PRO A 216 -18.60 8.77 4.44
N VAL A 217 -17.64 9.26 5.24
CA VAL A 217 -17.08 10.62 5.14
C VAL A 217 -16.33 10.81 3.82
N VAL A 218 -15.58 9.80 3.38
CA VAL A 218 -14.92 9.82 2.06
C VAL A 218 -15.96 9.79 0.95
N GLY A 219 -17.01 8.97 1.10
CA GLY A 219 -18.15 8.92 0.17
C GLY A 219 -18.84 10.26 -0.02
N GLU A 220 -19.13 10.98 1.08
CA GLU A 220 -19.69 12.34 1.05
C GLU A 220 -18.79 13.32 0.28
N LEU A 221 -17.48 13.29 0.53
CA LEU A 221 -16.52 14.17 -0.14
C LEU A 221 -16.45 13.89 -1.65
N VAL A 222 -16.48 12.61 -2.05
CA VAL A 222 -16.47 12.20 -3.47
C VAL A 222 -17.78 12.57 -4.17
N ALA A 223 -18.93 12.41 -3.50
CA ALA A 223 -20.23 12.85 -4.01
C ALA A 223 -20.29 14.38 -4.16
N GLY A 224 -19.79 15.13 -3.17
CA GLY A 224 -19.65 16.59 -3.17
C GLY A 224 -18.52 17.14 -4.05
N ARG A 225 -17.85 16.29 -4.84
CA ARG A 225 -16.72 16.64 -5.73
C ARG A 225 -15.52 17.32 -5.03
N ARG A 226 -15.36 17.14 -3.71
CA ARG A 226 -14.18 17.57 -2.93
C ARG A 226 -13.08 16.51 -3.00
N LEU A 227 -12.48 16.36 -4.18
CA LEU A 227 -11.65 15.21 -4.57
C LEU A 227 -10.18 15.20 -4.10
N ARG A 228 -9.75 16.21 -3.34
CA ARG A 228 -8.37 16.29 -2.83
C ARG A 228 -8.28 15.53 -1.50
N THR A 229 -7.25 14.70 -1.33
CA THR A 229 -6.95 14.00 -0.06
C THR A 229 -6.82 14.96 1.12
N ALA A 230 -6.31 16.18 0.91
CA ALA A 230 -6.31 17.24 1.92
C ALA A 230 -7.71 17.55 2.50
N ALA A 231 -8.78 17.49 1.70
CA ALA A 231 -10.15 17.73 2.15
C ALA A 231 -10.71 16.62 3.05
N LEU A 232 -10.13 15.42 3.00
CA LEU A 232 -10.39 14.36 3.98
C LEU A 232 -9.67 14.64 5.30
N LEU A 233 -8.39 15.05 5.24
CA LEU A 233 -7.60 15.39 6.43
C LEU A 233 -8.16 16.62 7.18
N GLU A 234 -8.91 17.49 6.50
CA GLU A 234 -9.70 18.59 7.11
C GLU A 234 -10.98 18.12 7.84
N ARG A 235 -11.42 16.87 7.60
CA ARG A 235 -12.73 16.32 8.05
C ARG A 235 -12.58 15.19 9.07
N CYS A 236 -11.36 14.86 9.45
CA CYS A 236 -11.01 13.80 10.40
C CYS A 236 -9.94 14.31 11.38
N ARG A 237 -9.46 13.45 12.27
CA ARG A 237 -8.34 13.71 13.19
C ARG A 237 -7.06 13.05 12.66
N PRO A 238 -6.18 13.78 11.94
CA PRO A 238 -4.93 13.24 11.44
C PRO A 238 -3.83 13.27 12.51
N GLN A 239 -3.27 12.11 12.81
CA GLN A 239 -1.99 11.96 13.48
C GLN A 239 -0.87 12.18 12.45
N ARG A 240 0.02 13.13 12.70
CA ARG A 240 1.17 13.40 11.83
C ARG A 240 2.38 12.60 12.31
N LEU A 241 2.98 11.81 11.43
CA LEU A 241 4.25 11.11 11.68
C LEU A 241 5.35 11.83 10.90
N ASP A 242 6.11 12.70 11.58
CA ASP A 242 7.23 13.41 10.96
C ASP A 242 8.47 12.52 10.81
N ASP A 243 9.51 13.01 10.10
CA ASP A 243 10.76 12.28 9.86
C ASP A 243 11.35 11.71 11.17
N ARG A 244 11.23 12.45 12.29
CA ARG A 244 11.73 12.01 13.60
C ARG A 244 10.85 10.93 14.23
N ALA A 245 9.53 11.03 14.11
CA ALA A 245 8.61 10.01 14.62
C ALA A 245 8.77 8.67 13.87
N LEU A 246 8.94 8.73 12.55
CA LEU A 246 9.17 7.56 11.70
C LEU A 246 10.52 6.89 12.02
N LEU A 247 11.60 7.68 12.10
CA LEU A 247 12.96 7.19 12.41
C LEU A 247 13.19 6.89 13.90
N ALA A 248 12.22 7.13 14.78
CA ALA A 248 12.27 6.67 16.17
C ALA A 248 12.05 5.15 16.30
N ASP A 249 11.47 4.50 15.28
CA ASP A 249 11.32 3.05 15.21
C ASP A 249 12.64 2.39 14.75
N PRO A 250 13.24 1.49 15.55
CA PRO A 250 14.50 0.86 15.20
C PRO A 250 14.47 0.04 13.90
N ALA A 251 13.31 -0.50 13.50
CA ALA A 251 13.20 -1.24 12.24
C ALA A 251 13.22 -0.30 11.04
N ILE A 252 12.60 0.88 11.14
CA ILE A 252 12.65 1.90 10.08
C ILE A 252 14.07 2.47 9.98
N ALA A 253 14.66 2.88 11.11
CA ALA A 253 16.03 3.40 11.14
C ALA A 253 17.10 2.42 10.61
N ALA A 254 16.84 1.11 10.65
CA ALA A 254 17.75 0.08 10.15
C ALA A 254 17.48 -0.34 8.68
N LEU A 255 16.22 -0.33 8.23
CA LEU A 255 15.82 -0.92 6.94
C LEU A 255 15.39 0.12 5.90
N ASP A 256 14.99 1.32 6.34
CA ASP A 256 14.58 2.46 5.51
C ASP A 256 15.02 3.81 6.13
N PRO A 257 16.33 4.03 6.35
CA PRO A 257 16.85 5.22 7.04
C PRO A 257 16.62 6.53 6.27
N GLU A 258 16.51 6.47 4.95
CA GLU A 258 16.27 7.63 4.08
C GLU A 258 14.76 7.86 3.79
N LEU A 259 13.87 7.04 4.39
CA LEU A 259 12.42 7.05 4.13
C LEU A 259 12.06 6.88 2.64
N ASP A 260 12.82 6.05 1.93
CA ASP A 260 12.60 5.69 0.54
C ASP A 260 11.21 5.08 0.30
N SER A 261 10.56 4.50 1.31
CA SER A 261 9.16 4.07 1.24
C SER A 261 8.18 5.17 0.79
N LEU A 262 8.57 6.44 0.94
CA LEU A 262 7.79 7.61 0.60
C LEU A 262 8.13 8.22 -0.78
N LEU A 263 9.09 7.64 -1.50
CA LEU A 263 9.54 8.10 -2.81
C LEU A 263 8.56 7.67 -3.91
N ASN A 264 7.88 8.67 -4.49
CA ASN A 264 6.88 8.48 -5.54
C ASN A 264 7.44 8.72 -6.94
N LEU A 265 7.34 7.72 -7.82
CA LEU A 265 7.72 7.82 -9.24
C LEU A 265 6.68 8.57 -10.05
N ASN A 266 6.97 9.80 -10.51
CA ASN A 266 6.01 10.64 -11.23
C ASN A 266 6.38 10.88 -12.70
N GLU A 267 7.67 11.05 -12.96
CA GLU A 267 8.25 11.24 -14.30
C GLU A 267 9.08 10.01 -14.73
N PRO A 268 9.33 9.81 -16.04
CA PRO A 268 10.15 8.71 -16.53
C PRO A 268 11.57 8.69 -15.93
N ALA A 269 12.13 9.87 -15.65
CA ALA A 269 13.44 10.01 -15.02
C ALA A 269 13.46 9.47 -13.58
N ASP A 270 12.37 9.64 -12.81
CA ASP A 270 12.25 9.09 -11.46
C ASP A 270 12.29 7.56 -11.51
N TYR A 271 11.52 6.98 -12.45
CA TYR A 271 11.43 5.54 -12.66
C TYR A 271 12.79 4.93 -13.04
N GLU A 272 13.50 5.48 -14.02
CA GLU A 272 14.82 4.96 -14.39
C GLU A 272 15.84 5.16 -13.26
N ALA A 273 15.81 6.28 -12.55
CA ALA A 273 16.70 6.53 -11.40
C ALA A 273 16.44 5.54 -10.24
N ALA A 274 15.17 5.21 -9.97
CA ALA A 274 14.80 4.25 -8.93
C ALA A 274 15.10 2.80 -9.36
N ARG A 275 14.87 2.45 -10.63
CA ARG A 275 15.16 1.13 -11.22
C ARG A 275 16.66 0.86 -11.40
N ALA A 276 17.48 1.91 -11.47
CA ALA A 276 18.94 1.82 -11.46
C ALA A 276 19.53 1.61 -10.05
N ARG A 277 18.74 1.69 -8.98
CA ARG A 277 19.22 1.46 -7.60
C ARG A 277 19.59 -0.02 -7.40
N PRO A 278 20.57 -0.32 -6.52
CA PRO A 278 20.89 -1.71 -6.18
C PRO A 278 19.68 -2.43 -5.60
N ALA A 279 19.42 -3.66 -6.08
CA ALA A 279 18.39 -4.52 -5.52
C ALA A 279 18.58 -4.76 -3.99
N PRO A 280 17.48 -4.95 -3.23
CA PRO A 280 17.52 -5.05 -1.77
C PRO A 280 18.40 -6.22 -1.31
N VAL A 281 19.04 -6.03 -0.16
CA VAL A 281 19.92 -7.04 0.44
C VAL A 281 19.07 -7.99 1.27
N VAL A 282 19.10 -9.27 0.91
CA VAL A 282 18.36 -10.35 1.57
C VAL A 282 19.30 -11.44 2.04
N SER A 283 18.91 -12.17 3.08
CA SER A 283 19.61 -13.37 3.53
C SER A 283 18.96 -14.62 2.92
N VAL A 284 19.78 -15.51 2.36
CA VAL A 284 19.32 -16.74 1.68
C VAL A 284 19.88 -17.97 2.39
N ARG A 285 18.99 -18.83 2.87
CA ARG A 285 19.32 -20.07 3.59
C ARG A 285 18.91 -21.31 2.79
N CYS A 286 19.88 -22.04 2.26
CA CYS A 286 19.62 -23.31 1.59
C CYS A 286 19.81 -24.49 2.55
N SER A 287 18.85 -25.41 2.59
CA SER A 287 18.79 -26.52 3.55
C SER A 287 18.64 -27.89 2.87
N GLY A 288 18.84 -28.97 3.62
CA GLY A 288 18.82 -30.33 3.07
C GLY A 288 19.90 -30.54 1.99
N ALA A 289 19.54 -31.16 0.87
CA ALA A 289 20.44 -31.36 -0.28
C ALA A 289 20.91 -30.05 -0.94
N LEU A 290 20.23 -28.93 -0.66
CA LEU A 290 20.64 -27.61 -1.14
C LEU A 290 21.68 -26.92 -0.25
N ARG A 291 22.07 -27.48 0.91
CA ARG A 291 23.02 -26.82 1.82
C ARG A 291 24.31 -26.42 1.09
N ARG A 292 24.80 -25.22 1.39
CA ARG A 292 26.04 -24.64 0.86
C ARG A 292 26.93 -24.20 2.02
N GLU A 293 28.21 -24.04 1.72
CA GLU A 293 29.18 -23.33 2.56
C GLU A 293 28.83 -21.83 2.57
N GLY A 294 29.13 -21.10 3.66
CA GLY A 294 28.76 -19.67 3.78
C GLY A 294 27.25 -19.40 3.95
N ASN A 295 26.50 -20.31 4.56
CA ASN A 295 25.06 -20.21 4.79
C ASN A 295 24.75 -19.62 6.19
N PRO A 296 23.94 -18.55 6.33
CA PRO A 296 23.17 -17.86 5.29
C PRO A 296 24.01 -16.94 4.40
N LEU A 297 23.69 -16.96 3.11
CA LEU A 297 24.32 -16.13 2.08
C LEU A 297 23.62 -14.76 1.99
N ALA A 298 24.37 -13.66 1.94
CA ALA A 298 23.81 -12.36 1.57
C ALA A 298 23.71 -12.24 0.04
N ALA A 299 22.53 -11.90 -0.47
CA ALA A 299 22.27 -11.70 -1.89
C ALA A 299 21.56 -10.36 -2.16
N ARG A 300 21.73 -9.80 -3.36
CA ARG A 300 20.92 -8.67 -3.85
C ARG A 300 19.84 -9.20 -4.78
N ALA A 301 18.58 -9.08 -4.39
CA ALA A 301 17.47 -9.71 -5.11
C ALA A 301 16.17 -8.96 -4.91
N ALA A 302 15.55 -8.48 -5.99
CA ALA A 302 14.28 -7.75 -5.93
C ALA A 302 13.05 -8.67 -5.89
N THR A 303 13.22 -9.94 -6.27
CA THR A 303 12.17 -10.97 -6.34
C THR A 303 12.70 -12.35 -5.95
N LEU A 304 11.81 -13.31 -5.69
CA LEU A 304 12.18 -14.68 -5.37
C LEU A 304 13.02 -15.35 -6.48
N ALA A 305 12.70 -15.09 -7.76
CA ALA A 305 13.49 -15.57 -8.90
C ALA A 305 14.97 -15.14 -8.81
N HIS A 306 15.24 -13.90 -8.39
CA HIS A 306 16.61 -13.42 -8.21
C HIS A 306 17.33 -14.15 -7.08
N THR A 307 16.67 -14.46 -5.96
CA THR A 307 17.29 -15.28 -4.89
C THR A 307 17.57 -16.71 -5.34
N ALA A 308 16.66 -17.34 -6.08
CA ALA A 308 16.85 -18.69 -6.61
C ALA A 308 18.02 -18.74 -7.60
N ALA A 309 18.09 -17.76 -8.51
CA ALA A 309 19.22 -17.61 -9.44
C ALA A 309 20.56 -17.42 -8.70
N ALA A 310 20.60 -16.62 -7.63
CA ALA A 310 21.81 -16.39 -6.83
C ALA A 310 22.36 -17.68 -6.18
N VAL A 311 21.50 -18.66 -5.87
CA VAL A 311 21.90 -19.97 -5.33
C VAL A 311 21.90 -21.10 -6.37
N LYS A 312 21.70 -20.76 -7.66
CA LYS A 312 21.59 -21.69 -8.80
C LYS A 312 20.51 -22.76 -8.61
N LEU A 313 19.35 -22.34 -8.09
CA LEU A 313 18.17 -23.17 -7.88
C LEU A 313 17.10 -22.84 -8.94
N VAL A 314 16.42 -23.88 -9.44
CA VAL A 314 15.19 -23.74 -10.21
C VAL A 314 14.02 -23.76 -9.23
N LEU A 315 13.09 -22.80 -9.34
CA LEU A 315 11.86 -22.82 -8.57
C LEU A 315 10.85 -23.76 -9.25
N ASP A 316 10.49 -24.82 -8.55
CA ASP A 316 9.44 -25.77 -8.94
C ASP A 316 8.54 -26.10 -7.73
N GLU A 317 7.50 -26.90 -7.96
CA GLU A 317 6.53 -27.31 -6.94
C GLU A 317 7.08 -28.23 -5.84
N HIS A 318 8.31 -28.72 -5.96
CA HIS A 318 8.99 -29.54 -4.96
C HIS A 318 9.97 -28.74 -4.08
N VAL A 319 10.22 -27.47 -4.42
CA VAL A 319 10.96 -26.52 -3.57
C VAL A 319 10.00 -25.89 -2.56
N LEU A 320 10.16 -26.24 -1.29
CA LEU A 320 9.53 -25.52 -0.20
C LEU A 320 10.29 -24.20 0.03
N VAL A 321 9.56 -23.09 -0.02
CA VAL A 321 10.08 -21.74 0.17
C VAL A 321 9.49 -21.17 1.45
N THR A 322 10.34 -20.60 2.30
CA THR A 322 9.88 -19.73 3.39
C THR A 322 10.45 -18.34 3.24
N LEU A 323 9.64 -17.32 3.53
CA LEU A 323 10.03 -15.92 3.58
C LEU A 323 9.75 -15.40 4.99
N ASN A 324 10.79 -14.90 5.67
CA ASN A 324 10.75 -14.44 7.06
C ASN A 324 10.19 -15.49 8.05
N GLY A 325 10.28 -16.78 7.69
CA GLY A 325 9.76 -17.91 8.47
C GLY A 325 8.37 -18.38 8.06
N GLU A 326 7.60 -17.61 7.30
CA GLU A 326 6.31 -18.03 6.75
C GLU A 326 6.49 -18.84 5.46
N ALA A 327 5.75 -19.94 5.30
CA ALA A 327 5.75 -20.73 4.07
C ALA A 327 4.98 -20.00 2.96
N ILE A 328 5.59 -19.86 1.78
CA ILE A 328 5.00 -19.19 0.62
C ILE A 328 5.00 -20.13 -0.60
N ALA A 329 4.15 -19.82 -1.59
CA ALA A 329 4.25 -20.47 -2.89
C ALA A 329 5.60 -20.14 -3.55
N PRO A 330 6.20 -21.06 -4.34
CA PRO A 330 7.44 -20.83 -5.08
C PRO A 330 7.24 -19.92 -6.33
N ASP A 331 6.53 -18.81 -6.14
CA ASP A 331 6.19 -17.84 -7.19
C ASP A 331 7.40 -16.93 -7.48
N PRO A 332 7.97 -16.97 -8.71
CA PRO A 332 9.18 -16.22 -9.07
C PRO A 332 9.03 -14.70 -8.93
N GLU A 333 7.80 -14.19 -9.03
CA GLU A 333 7.50 -12.75 -9.01
C GLU A 333 7.21 -12.20 -7.60
N VAL A 334 7.28 -13.02 -6.53
CA VAL A 334 7.15 -12.53 -5.15
C VAL A 334 8.20 -11.45 -4.90
N PRO A 335 7.81 -10.21 -4.58
CA PRO A 335 8.76 -9.12 -4.35
C PRO A 335 9.48 -9.30 -3.01
N LEU A 336 10.70 -8.78 -2.96
CA LEU A 336 11.53 -8.74 -1.76
C LEU A 336 11.89 -7.31 -1.36
N ALA A 337 12.23 -7.15 -0.10
CA ALA A 337 12.65 -5.93 0.58
C ALA A 337 13.94 -6.16 1.39
N THR A 338 14.61 -5.10 1.80
CA THR A 338 15.88 -5.21 2.54
C THR A 338 15.67 -5.88 3.90
N GLY A 339 16.55 -6.80 4.27
CA GLY A 339 16.43 -7.56 5.51
C GLY A 339 15.54 -8.80 5.42
N ASP A 340 14.85 -9.05 4.30
CA ASP A 340 14.10 -10.30 4.10
C ASP A 340 15.03 -11.53 4.23
N ALA A 341 14.51 -12.60 4.83
CA ALA A 341 15.16 -13.89 5.01
C ALA A 341 14.41 -14.96 4.21
N VAL A 342 14.98 -15.35 3.07
CA VAL A 342 14.47 -16.42 2.21
C VAL A 342 15.14 -17.73 2.60
N ALA A 343 14.38 -18.82 2.75
CA ALA A 343 14.95 -20.16 2.87
C ALA A 343 14.38 -21.11 1.82
N PHE A 344 15.27 -21.94 1.27
CA PHE A 344 14.96 -22.98 0.30
C PHE A 344 15.21 -24.35 0.90
N LEU A 345 14.17 -25.18 0.88
CA LEU A 345 14.13 -26.54 1.40
C LEU A 345 13.68 -27.46 0.28
N THR A 346 14.56 -28.37 -0.17
CA THR A 346 14.11 -29.53 -0.96
C THR A 346 13.65 -30.61 -0.02
N ALA A 347 12.52 -31.25 -0.34
CA ALA A 347 12.24 -32.56 0.22
C ALA A 347 13.36 -33.51 -0.21
N GLY A 348 14.18 -33.95 0.74
CA GLY A 348 15.18 -34.97 0.47
C GLY A 348 14.47 -36.21 -0.04
N ALA A 349 14.88 -36.73 -1.20
CA ALA A 349 14.38 -37.99 -1.70
C ALA A 349 14.72 -39.09 -0.67
N GLY A 350 13.71 -39.56 0.06
CA GLY A 350 13.88 -40.61 1.07
C GLY A 350 14.26 -41.92 0.39
N ARG A 351 15.55 -42.26 0.44
CA ARG A 351 16.16 -43.55 0.11
C ARG A 351 17.37 -43.78 1.01
#